data_AF-A0A0V0HB35-F1
#
_entry.id   AF-A0A0V0HB35-F1
#
_cell.length_a   1.000
_cell.length_b   1.000
_cell.length_c   1.000
_cell.angle_alpha   90.00
_cell.angle_beta   90.00
_cell.angle_gamma   90.00
#
_symmetry.space_group_name_H-M   'P 1'
#
loop_
_entity.id
_entity.type
_entity.pdbx_description
1 polymer ?
#
loop_
_entity_poly.entity_id
_entity_poly.type
_entity_poly.pdbx_seq_one_letter_code
_entity_poly.pdbx_strand_id
1 'polypeptide(L)' 'MKKQIEFLGIQIDKNGIKMQTHIVQKIINSNEQLDTKKKLQSFLGLVNQVREYIPKLAENLKPLQSKIKERYRISV' A
#
# COMPACT_ATOMS: atom_id res chain seq x y z
N MET A 1 22.75 -22.05 -4.38
CA MET A 1 21.36 -22.03 -3.84
C MET A 1 21.04 -20.62 -3.36
N LYS A 2 19.95 -20.01 -3.82
CA LYS A 2 19.50 -18.70 -3.30
C LYS A 2 18.95 -18.93 -1.88
N LYS A 3 19.59 -18.34 -0.87
CA LYS A 3 19.22 -18.43 0.56
C LYS A 3 18.15 -17.39 0.95
N GLN A 4 17.50 -16.80 -0.05
CA GLN A 4 16.60 -15.66 0.08
C GLN A 4 15.50 -15.76 -0.97
N ILE A 5 14.26 -15.49 -0.55
CA ILE A 5 13.08 -15.43 -1.40
C ILE A 5 12.54 -14.00 -1.38
N GLU A 6 12.11 -13.53 -2.54
CA GLU A 6 11.43 -12.25 -2.72
C GLU A 6 9.98 -12.51 -3.10
N PHE A 7 9.04 -12.03 -2.31
CA PHE A 7 7.62 -12.25 -2.53
C PHE A 7 6.79 -11.07 -2.02
N LEU A 8 5.93 -10.52 -2.88
CA LEU A 8 5.01 -9.42 -2.56
C LEU A 8 5.67 -8.20 -1.88
N GLY A 9 6.89 -7.83 -2.27
CA GLY A 9 7.59 -6.70 -1.67
C GLY A 9 8.28 -7.01 -0.35
N ILE A 10 8.34 -8.30 0.01
CA ILE A 10 8.95 -8.80 1.23
C ILE A 10 10.12 -9.70 0.85
N GLN A 11 11.24 -9.48 1.52
CA GLN A 11 12.42 -10.33 1.49
C GLN A 11 12.39 -11.27 2.69
N ILE A 12 12.52 -12.56 2.43
CA ILE A 12 12.56 -13.60 3.45
C ILE A 12 13.92 -14.28 3.38
N ASP A 13 14.68 -14.24 4.48
CA ASP A 13 15.96 -14.93 4.62
C ASP A 13 16.12 -15.58 6.01
N LYS A 14 17.26 -16.23 6.26
CA LYS A 14 17.56 -16.92 7.54
C LYS A 14 17.52 -16.01 8.78
N ASN A 15 17.55 -14.69 8.58
CA ASN A 15 17.50 -13.69 9.64
C ASN A 15 16.09 -13.09 9.79
N GLY A 16 15.10 -13.60 9.05
CA GLY A 16 13.69 -13.24 9.18
C GLY A 16 13.11 -12.53 7.96
N ILE A 17 12.09 -11.72 8.22
CA ILE A 17 11.27 -11.03 7.24
C ILE A 17 11.67 -9.55 7.19
N LYS A 18 11.95 -9.02 6.00
CA LYS A 18 12.32 -7.61 5.79
C LYS A 18 11.53 -7.03 4.62
N MET A 19 11.07 -5.78 4.76
CA MET A 19 10.45 -5.09 3.64
C MET A 19 11.49 -4.67 2.60
N GLN A 20 11.16 -4.84 1.33
CA GLN A 20 12.02 -4.43 0.23
C GLN A 20 11.92 -2.92 -0.01
N THR A 21 13.06 -2.25 0.06
CA THR A 21 13.16 -0.78 -0.04
C THR A 21 12.63 -0.22 -1.36
N HIS A 22 12.67 -1.02 -2.44
CA HIS A 22 12.19 -0.60 -3.76
C HIS A 22 10.66 -0.43 -3.84
N ILE A 23 9.88 -1.11 -2.98
CA ILE A 23 8.42 -0.93 -2.89
C ILE A 23 8.10 0.46 -2.35
N VAL A 24 8.80 0.86 -1.29
CA VAL A 24 8.67 2.19 -0.69
C VAL A 24 9.03 3.27 -1.71
N GLN A 25 10.12 3.08 -2.46
CA GLN A 25 10.50 4.00 -3.53
C GLN A 25 9.44 4.08 -4.63
N LYS A 26 8.81 2.96 -5.00
CA LYS A 26 7.74 2.95 -6.01
C LYS A 26 6.51 3.73 -5.55
N ILE A 27 6.18 3.68 -4.26
CA ILE A 27 5.08 4.46 -3.66
C ILE A 27 5.44 5.95 -3.62
N ILE A 28 6.63 6.31 -3.12
CA ILE A 28 7.09 7.70 -2.99
C ILE A 28 7.20 8.38 -4.36
N ASN A 29 7.71 7.66 -5.35
CA ASN A 29 7.92 8.18 -6.70
C ASN A 29 6.68 8.05 -7.59
N SER A 30 5.54 7.58 -7.05
CA SER A 30 4.32 7.47 -7.85
C SER A 30 3.78 8.88 -8.12
N ASN A 31 3.85 9.30 -9.39
CA ASN A 31 3.15 10.50 -9.87
C ASN A 31 1.73 10.17 -10.36
N GLU A 32 1.16 9.05 -9.90
CA GLU A 32 -0.16 8.60 -10.35
C GLU A 32 -1.24 9.50 -9.76
N GLN A 33 -2.02 10.13 -10.63
CA GLN A 33 -3.21 10.87 -10.20
C GLN A 33 -4.26 9.88 -9.67
N LEU A 34 -4.72 10.08 -8.43
CA LEU A 34 -5.76 9.28 -7.78
C LEU A 34 -7.17 9.77 -8.17
N ASP A 35 -7.38 9.97 -9.47
CA ASP A 35 -8.58 10.55 -10.09
C ASP A 35 -9.73 9.54 -10.28
N THR A 36 -9.40 8.24 -10.33
CA THR A 36 -10.38 7.16 -10.43
C THR A 36 -10.43 6.29 -9.17
N LYS A 37 -11.59 5.68 -8.94
CA LYS A 37 -11.79 4.73 -7.83
C LYS A 37 -10.79 3.58 -7.86
N LYS A 38 -10.53 3.02 -9.05
CA LYS A 38 -9.61 1.89 -9.23
C LYS A 38 -8.18 2.28 -8.85
N LYS A 39 -7.71 3.45 -9.28
CA LYS A 39 -6.38 3.97 -8.92
C LYS A 39 -6.27 4.25 -7.43
N LEU A 40 -7.28 4.88 -6.82
CA LEU A 40 -7.28 5.11 -5.38
C LEU A 40 -7.27 3.80 -4.57
N GLN A 41 -8.04 2.78 -4.97
CA GLN A 41 -8.01 1.46 -4.33
C GLN A 41 -6.66 0.76 -4.50
N SER A 42 -6.07 0.83 -5.69
CA SER A 42 -4.73 0.29 -5.97
C SER A 42 -3.67 0.95 -5.08
N PHE A 43 -3.68 2.28 -5.00
CA PHE A 43 -2.78 3.04 -4.14
C PHE A 43 -2.94 2.69 -2.66
N LEU A 44 -4.17 2.62 -2.15
CA LEU A 44 -4.42 2.19 -0.77
C LEU A 44 -3.93 0.76 -0.51
N GLY A 45 -4.03 -0.13 -1.49
CA GLY A 45 -3.49 -1.50 -1.41
C GLY A 45 -1.97 -1.53 -1.26
N LEU A 46 -1.26 -0.69 -2.04
CA LEU A 46 0.19 -0.55 -1.94
C LEU A 46 0.62 0.03 -0.59
N VAL A 47 -0.05 1.09 -0.12
CA VAL A 47 0.24 1.71 1.16
C VAL A 47 -0.02 0.76 2.34
N ASN A 48 -1.00 -0.13 2.21
CA ASN A 48 -1.26 -1.16 3.22
C ASN A 48 -0.13 -2.18 3.36
N GLN A 49 0.70 -2.41 2.33
CA GLN A 49 1.83 -3.34 2.43
C GLN A 49 2.90 -2.85 3.40
N VAL A 50 3.00 -1.53 3.59
CA VAL A 50 4.01 -0.91 4.47
C VAL A 50 3.42 -0.51 5.84
N ARG A 51 2.20 -0.97 6.15
CA ARG A 51 1.44 -0.51 7.33
C ARG A 51 2.12 -0.72 8.67
N GLU A 52 2.93 -1.76 8.79
CA GLU A 52 3.63 -2.10 10.03
C GLU A 52 4.76 -1.12 10.34
N TYR A 53 5.19 -0.35 9.34
CA TYR A 53 6.29 0.60 9.43
C TYR A 53 5.82 2.06 9.59
N ILE A 54 4.51 2.32 9.46
CA ILE A 54 3.94 3.66 9.56
C ILE A 54 2.96 3.73 10.74
N PRO A 55 3.36 4.36 11.86
CA PRO A 55 2.48 4.60 12.99
C PRO A 55 1.22 5.36 12.56
N LYS A 56 0.06 4.95 13.10
CA LYS A 56 -1.24 5.60 12.86
C LYS A 56 -1.68 5.64 11.39
N LEU A 57 -1.15 4.76 10.54
CA LEU A 57 -1.52 4.73 9.12
C LEU A 57 -3.05 4.63 8.89
N ALA A 58 -3.74 3.81 9.69
CA ALA A 58 -5.19 3.65 9.58
C ALA A 58 -5.96 4.98 9.79
N GLU A 59 -5.50 5.83 10.72
CA GLU A 59 -6.08 7.16 10.96
C GLU A 59 -5.81 8.08 9.76
N ASN A 60 -4.58 8.07 9.25
CA ASN A 60 -4.18 8.88 8.10
C ASN A 60 -4.92 8.49 6.81
N LEU A 61 -5.24 7.20 6.64
CA LEU A 61 -5.97 6.70 5.47
C LEU A 61 -7.49 6.88 5.58
N LYS A 62 -8.02 7.17 6.76
CA LYS A 62 -9.47 7.26 7.01
C LYS A 62 -10.19 8.26 6.07
N PRO A 63 -9.67 9.47 5.80
CA PRO A 63 -10.30 10.40 4.86
C PRO A 63 -10.37 9.87 3.43
N LEU A 64 -9.32 9.17 2.98
CA LEU A 64 -9.25 8.56 1.65
C LEU A 64 -10.23 7.38 1.52
N GLN A 65 -10.34 6.56 2.56
CA GLN A 65 -11.30 5.46 2.62
C GLN A 65 -12.75 5.97 2.63
N SER A 66 -13.02 7.08 3.33
CA SER A 66 -14.34 7.73 3.31
C SER A 66 -14.71 8.22 1.91
N LYS A 67 -13.79 8.82 1.16
CA LYS A 67 -14.02 9.23 -0.24
C LYS A 67 -14.38 8.05 -1.16
N ILE A 68 -13.83 6.86 -0.90
CA ILE A 68 -14.25 5.64 -1.61
C ILE A 68 -15.70 5.30 -1.27
N LYS A 69 -16.08 5.33 0.01
CA LYS A 69 -17.41 4.93 0.51
C LYS A 69 -18.52 5.92 0.17
N GLU A 70 -18.24 7.23 0.18
CA GLU A 70 -19.22 8.28 -0.14
C GLU A 70 -19.75 8.13 -1.57
N ARG A 71 -18.92 7.67 -2.50
CA ARG A 71 -19.32 7.35 -3.88
C ARG A 71 -20.23 6.11 -4.00
N TYR A 72 -20.37 5.28 -2.97
CA TYR A 72 -21.31 4.14 -2.94
C TYR A 72 -22.74 4.55 -2.56
N ARG A 73 -22.96 5.76 -2.05
CA ARG A 73 -24.30 6.23 -1.64
C ARG A 73 -25.15 6.80 -2.79
N ILE A 74 -24.65 6.78 -4.02
CA ILE A 74 -25.36 7.20 -5.22
C ILE A 74 -25.54 5.99 -6.14
N SER A 75 -26.22 4.95 -5.66
CA SER A 75 -26.67 3.78 -6.44
C SER A 75 -27.62 2.94 -5.55
N VAL A 76 -28.66 3.55 -5.01
CA VAL A 76 -29.83 2.84 -4.47
C VAL A 76 -31.05 3.73 -4.64
#